data_AF-A0A1F6ZBB3-F1
#
_entry.id   AF-A0A1F6ZBB3-F1
#
_cell.length_a   1.000
_cell.length_b   1.000
_cell.length_c   1.000
_cell.angle_alpha   90.00
_cell.angle_beta   90.00
_cell.angle_gamma   90.00
#
_symmetry.space_group_name_H-M   'P 1'
#
loop_
_entity.id
_entity.type
_entity.pdbx_description
1 polymer ?
#
loop_
_entity_poly.entity_id
_entity_poly.type
_entity_poly.pdbx_seq_one_letter_code
_entity_poly.pdbx_strand_id
1 'polypeptide(L)'
;MSIKTQKNLFFSLFIFYIFLFFFRLTELGLEYDEALFTNAALNCRDPQMFLHYFKQIKGICLPIMVMPYLGATQAYINRVVFFLFGQSIFVLRSINFYMIVASMGLITLAIKKIWSSKIAILTVLLLAFDAQLLLVSRYDRSLSTPFLLKSVALYLFASWWRKPRWQTLFLFGLTVGFSLYSKFDFLFLVVSCLGGGFLAILKAQGLRGSITSVKNNLKNIIISLINLMSGFIIGTLPLILYFAHDYQNLIKIAQAMSDTGDTVIMKLFRITTQFSNALLFNTVFRSESFLGIISFALSAIICMFVLLAAIRAIRKSKSNYLLFGVVNKVYPFVYTQNRLV
;
A
#
# COMPACT_ATOMS: atom_id res chain seq x y z
N MET A 1 3.01 -23.34 -19.64
CA MET A 1 1.96 -23.61 -18.63
C MET A 1 0.62 -23.33 -19.28
N SER A 2 -0.26 -24.33 -19.37
CA SER A 2 -1.59 -24.16 -19.96
C SER A 2 -2.43 -23.19 -19.12
N ILE A 3 -3.38 -22.48 -19.76
CA ILE A 3 -4.35 -21.61 -19.10
C ILE A 3 -5.10 -22.37 -17.99
N LYS A 4 -5.41 -23.66 -18.23
CA LYS A 4 -6.06 -24.54 -17.26
C LYS A 4 -5.21 -24.72 -15.99
N THR A 5 -3.91 -24.98 -16.16
CA THR A 5 -2.98 -25.14 -15.03
C THR A 5 -2.86 -23.86 -14.21
N GLN A 6 -2.84 -22.68 -14.86
CA GLN A 6 -2.79 -21.40 -14.16
C GLN A 6 -4.04 -21.16 -13.31
N LYS A 7 -5.22 -21.45 -13.85
CA LYS A 7 -6.50 -21.33 -13.12
C LYS A 7 -6.53 -22.22 -11.88
N ASN A 8 -6.14 -23.49 -12.01
CA ASN A 8 -6.11 -24.43 -10.88
C ASN A 8 -5.15 -23.97 -9.79
N LEU A 9 -3.95 -23.49 -10.16
CA LEU A 9 -2.98 -22.96 -9.20
C LEU A 9 -3.54 -21.76 -8.43
N PHE A 10 -4.16 -20.78 -9.11
CA PHE A 10 -4.78 -19.63 -8.44
C PHE A 10 -5.88 -20.06 -7.47
N PHE A 11 -6.72 -21.01 -7.88
CA PHE A 11 -7.81 -21.50 -7.04
C PHE A 11 -7.29 -22.19 -5.78
N SER A 12 -6.30 -23.06 -5.90
CA SER A 12 -5.66 -23.73 -4.75
C SER A 12 -4.99 -22.73 -3.80
N LEU A 13 -4.27 -21.73 -4.34
CA LEU A 13 -3.65 -20.67 -3.54
C LEU A 13 -4.69 -19.84 -2.80
N PHE A 14 -5.81 -19.53 -3.46
CA PHE A 14 -6.89 -18.77 -2.87
C PHE A 14 -7.55 -19.52 -1.71
N ILE A 15 -7.85 -20.81 -1.89
CA ILE A 15 -8.37 -21.66 -0.81
C ILE A 15 -7.37 -21.73 0.35
N PHE A 16 -6.09 -21.92 0.06
CA PHE A 16 -5.06 -21.97 1.09
C PHE A 16 -4.95 -20.64 1.86
N TYR A 17 -5.01 -19.51 1.16
CA TYR A 17 -5.01 -18.18 1.77
C TYR A 17 -6.25 -17.94 2.65
N ILE A 18 -7.44 -18.36 2.20
CA ILE A 18 -8.68 -18.38 3.00
C ILE A 18 -8.47 -19.19 4.28
N PHE A 19 -7.92 -20.40 4.16
CA PHE A 19 -7.66 -21.26 5.31
C PHE A 19 -6.72 -20.59 6.31
N LEU A 20 -5.61 -20.00 5.84
CA LEU A 20 -4.67 -19.28 6.71
C LEU A 20 -5.29 -18.06 7.39
N PHE A 21 -6.20 -17.36 6.72
CA PHE A 21 -6.92 -16.24 7.29
C PHE A 21 -7.87 -16.69 8.41
N PHE A 22 -8.73 -17.68 8.15
CA PHE A 22 -9.74 -18.11 9.13
C PHE A 22 -9.17 -18.98 10.27
N PHE A 23 -7.98 -19.53 10.11
CA PHE A 23 -7.34 -20.35 11.14
C PHE A 23 -7.16 -19.55 12.44
N ARG A 24 -7.91 -19.92 13.48
CA ARG A 24 -7.90 -19.29 14.81
C ARG A 24 -8.16 -17.78 14.78
N LEU A 25 -9.03 -17.32 13.87
CA LEU A 25 -9.28 -15.89 13.65
C LEU A 25 -9.90 -15.20 14.87
N THR A 26 -10.75 -15.87 15.66
CA THR A 26 -11.49 -15.25 16.77
C THR A 26 -10.90 -15.51 18.16
N GLU A 27 -9.80 -16.26 18.26
CA GLU A 27 -9.17 -16.56 19.57
C GLU A 27 -8.54 -15.32 20.21
N LEU A 28 -8.15 -14.32 19.41
CA LEU A 28 -7.68 -13.02 19.92
C LEU A 28 -8.87 -12.08 20.05
N GLY A 29 -8.92 -11.37 21.18
CA GLY A 29 -9.82 -10.24 21.38
C GLY A 29 -9.58 -9.11 20.37
N LEU A 30 -10.24 -7.98 20.59
CA LEU A 30 -10.09 -6.80 19.74
C LEU A 30 -8.69 -6.21 19.91
N GLU A 31 -7.94 -6.07 18.82
CA GLU A 31 -6.61 -5.46 18.82
C GLU A 31 -6.71 -3.92 18.89
N TYR A 32 -5.63 -3.27 19.34
CA TYR A 32 -5.58 -1.81 19.48
C TYR A 32 -5.95 -1.06 18.19
N ASP A 33 -5.33 -1.43 17.06
CA ASP A 33 -5.60 -0.81 15.76
C ASP A 33 -7.00 -1.14 15.22
N GLU A 34 -7.60 -2.24 15.65
CA GLU A 34 -9.00 -2.60 15.32
C GLU A 34 -9.99 -1.71 16.10
N ALA A 35 -9.68 -1.40 17.37
CA ALA A 35 -10.47 -0.51 18.20
C ALA A 35 -10.46 0.95 17.68
N LEU A 36 -9.35 1.36 17.07
CA LEU A 36 -9.09 2.71 16.55
C LEU A 36 -10.20 3.21 15.61
N PHE A 37 -10.67 2.37 14.68
CA PHE A 37 -11.75 2.73 13.76
C PHE A 37 -13.14 2.35 14.25
N THR A 38 -13.24 1.47 15.25
CA THR A 38 -14.51 0.94 15.71
C THR A 38 -15.35 2.04 16.37
N ASN A 39 -14.79 2.86 17.25
CA ASN A 39 -15.54 3.95 17.88
C ASN A 39 -16.06 4.97 16.84
N ALA A 40 -15.21 5.35 15.88
CA ALA A 40 -15.60 6.22 14.76
C ALA A 40 -16.72 5.59 13.89
N ALA A 41 -16.66 4.29 13.64
CA ALA A 41 -17.69 3.57 12.90
C ALA A 41 -19.03 3.56 13.65
N LEU A 42 -19.00 3.44 14.98
CA LEU A 42 -20.18 3.34 15.86
C LEU A 42 -20.79 4.69 16.26
N ASN A 43 -20.67 5.70 15.41
CA ASN A 43 -21.19 7.05 15.63
C ASN A 43 -20.50 7.81 16.79
N CYS A 44 -19.23 7.53 17.05
CA CYS A 44 -18.40 8.26 18.03
C CYS A 44 -19.00 8.26 19.44
N ARG A 45 -19.38 7.08 19.93
CA ARG A 45 -20.02 6.92 21.25
C ARG A 45 -19.15 7.45 22.38
N ASP A 46 -17.83 7.33 22.24
CA ASP A 46 -16.87 7.88 23.19
C ASP A 46 -15.97 8.91 22.50
N PRO A 47 -16.23 10.22 22.64
CA PRO A 47 -15.42 11.27 22.01
C PRO A 47 -13.93 11.29 22.42
N GLN A 48 -13.56 10.64 23.53
CA GLN A 48 -12.19 10.63 24.05
C GLN A 48 -11.37 9.46 23.49
N MET A 49 -12.02 8.44 22.93
CA MET A 49 -11.37 7.23 22.45
C MET A 49 -11.10 7.27 20.95
N PHE A 50 -9.83 7.39 20.55
CA PHE A 50 -9.38 7.26 19.15
C PHE A 50 -10.13 8.15 18.14
N LEU A 51 -10.48 9.36 18.57
CA LEU A 51 -11.11 10.38 17.74
C LEU A 51 -10.32 11.67 17.86
N HIS A 52 -9.60 12.01 16.79
CA HIS A 52 -8.77 13.19 16.78
C HIS A 52 -9.54 14.42 16.27
N TYR A 53 -10.32 14.24 15.20
CA TYR A 53 -11.16 15.31 14.65
C TYR A 53 -12.46 14.74 14.07
N PHE A 54 -13.59 15.28 14.51
CA PHE A 54 -14.91 14.89 14.04
C PHE A 54 -15.87 16.10 14.05
N LYS A 55 -16.98 15.99 13.31
CA LYS A 55 -18.08 16.94 13.35
C LYS A 55 -19.38 16.24 13.71
N GLN A 56 -20.24 16.92 14.46
CA GLN A 56 -21.60 16.47 14.73
C GLN A 56 -22.57 17.19 13.81
N ILE A 57 -23.35 16.45 13.02
CA ILE A 57 -24.36 17.01 12.11
C ILE A 57 -25.67 16.27 12.35
N LYS A 58 -26.68 16.96 12.90
CA LYS A 58 -28.01 16.39 13.18
C LYS A 58 -27.96 15.07 13.98
N GLY A 59 -27.11 15.00 14.99
CA GLY A 59 -26.92 13.80 15.83
C GLY A 59 -26.08 12.68 15.20
N ILE A 60 -25.58 12.88 13.99
CA ILE A 60 -24.66 11.96 13.31
C ILE A 60 -23.24 12.47 13.49
N CYS A 61 -22.39 11.61 14.05
CA CYS A 61 -20.96 11.84 14.07
C CYS A 61 -20.34 11.56 12.71
N LEU A 62 -19.66 12.57 12.18
CA LEU A 62 -18.90 12.55 10.95
C LEU A 62 -17.41 12.58 11.32
N PRO A 63 -16.78 11.41 11.57
CA PRO A 63 -15.36 11.35 11.90
C PRO A 63 -14.53 11.77 10.68
N ILE A 64 -13.54 12.62 10.90
CA ILE A 64 -12.65 13.10 9.83
C ILE A 64 -11.27 12.50 10.05
N MET A 65 -10.71 12.61 11.25
CA MET A 65 -9.44 12.01 11.63
C MET A 65 -9.61 11.16 12.89
N VAL A 66 -9.08 9.94 12.88
CA VAL A 66 -9.03 9.06 14.07
C VAL A 66 -7.72 9.21 14.82
N MET A 67 -6.64 9.52 14.10
CA MET A 67 -5.35 9.98 14.63
C MET A 67 -4.84 11.13 13.77
N PRO A 68 -3.85 11.91 14.22
CA PRO A 68 -3.33 13.05 13.46
C PRO A 68 -2.80 12.71 12.05
N TYR A 69 -2.47 11.45 11.80
CA TYR A 69 -1.92 10.94 10.53
C TYR A 69 -2.79 9.85 9.88
N LEU A 70 -3.97 9.55 10.46
CA LEU A 70 -4.93 8.54 9.97
C LEU A 70 -6.32 9.15 9.81
N GLY A 71 -6.79 9.19 8.56
CA GLY A 71 -8.15 9.58 8.23
C GLY A 71 -9.18 8.51 8.61
N ALA A 72 -10.43 8.91 8.77
CA ALA A 72 -11.54 8.03 9.14
C ALA A 72 -12.08 7.15 8.00
N THR A 73 -11.35 7.01 6.89
CA THR A 73 -11.80 6.28 5.69
C THR A 73 -12.29 4.86 6.00
N GLN A 74 -11.51 4.13 6.80
CA GLN A 74 -11.85 2.77 7.21
C GLN A 74 -13.07 2.71 8.12
N ALA A 75 -13.26 3.71 8.98
CA ALA A 75 -14.43 3.79 9.86
C ALA A 75 -15.74 3.90 9.07
N TYR A 76 -15.74 4.60 7.92
CA TYR A 76 -16.91 4.67 7.04
C TYR A 76 -17.26 3.32 6.42
N ILE A 77 -16.24 2.57 5.96
CA ILE A 77 -16.44 1.21 5.44
C ILE A 77 -17.01 0.31 6.55
N ASN A 78 -16.38 0.34 7.73
CA ASN A 78 -16.82 -0.43 8.89
C ASN A 78 -18.26 -0.07 9.29
N ARG A 79 -18.64 1.21 9.28
CA ARG A 79 -19.99 1.65 9.61
C ARG A 79 -21.03 1.01 8.69
N VAL A 80 -20.80 1.01 7.38
CA VAL A 80 -21.73 0.40 6.41
C VAL A 80 -21.82 -1.11 6.61
N VAL A 81 -20.68 -1.79 6.80
CA VAL A 81 -20.68 -3.24 6.97
C VAL A 81 -21.29 -3.65 8.31
N PHE A 82 -21.01 -2.94 9.40
CA PHE A 82 -21.63 -3.18 10.71
C PHE A 82 -23.13 -2.95 10.69
N PHE A 83 -23.61 -2.00 9.89
CA PHE A 83 -25.04 -1.81 9.69
C PHE A 83 -25.69 -3.01 9.00
N LEU A 84 -25.02 -3.60 8.00
CA LEU A 84 -25.57 -4.72 7.22
C LEU A 84 -25.42 -6.09 7.89
N PHE A 85 -24.31 -6.35 8.58
CA PHE A 85 -23.93 -7.68 9.08
C PHE A 85 -23.79 -7.75 10.61
N GLY A 86 -24.01 -6.64 11.31
CA GLY A 86 -23.84 -6.54 12.75
C GLY A 86 -22.39 -6.27 13.17
N GLN A 87 -22.22 -5.98 14.46
CA GLN A 87 -20.94 -5.61 15.07
C GLN A 87 -20.32 -6.85 15.72
N SER A 88 -19.29 -7.41 15.08
CA SER A 88 -18.51 -8.51 15.66
C SER A 88 -17.06 -8.46 15.18
N ILE A 89 -16.15 -9.07 15.95
CA ILE A 89 -14.74 -9.22 15.58
C ILE A 89 -14.62 -9.96 14.25
N PHE A 90 -15.44 -11.00 14.04
CA PHE A 90 -15.46 -11.76 12.79
C PHE A 90 -15.80 -10.86 11.59
N VAL A 91 -16.84 -10.01 11.70
CA VAL A 91 -17.23 -9.09 10.64
C VAL A 91 -16.11 -8.08 10.38
N LEU A 92 -15.54 -7.46 11.43
CA LEU A 92 -14.45 -6.50 11.30
C LEU A 92 -13.23 -7.09 10.58
N ARG A 93 -12.79 -8.28 10.98
CA ARG A 93 -11.64 -8.96 10.36
C ARG A 93 -11.95 -9.41 8.93
N SER A 94 -13.18 -9.82 8.65
CA SER A 94 -13.61 -10.17 7.29
C SER A 94 -13.51 -8.99 6.33
N ILE A 95 -13.81 -7.77 6.78
CA ILE A 95 -13.63 -6.55 5.98
C ILE A 95 -12.17 -6.44 5.52
N ASN A 96 -11.21 -6.60 6.43
CA ASN A 96 -9.78 -6.52 6.10
C ASN A 96 -9.37 -7.58 5.09
N PHE A 97 -9.80 -8.82 5.29
CA PHE A 97 -9.56 -9.90 4.36
C PHE A 97 -10.04 -9.56 2.94
N TYR A 98 -11.29 -9.12 2.81
CA TYR A 98 -11.83 -8.78 1.50
C TYR A 98 -11.10 -7.59 0.86
N MET A 99 -10.70 -6.58 1.64
CA MET A 99 -9.89 -5.48 1.13
C MET A 99 -8.54 -5.96 0.61
N ILE A 100 -7.84 -6.84 1.34
CA ILE A 100 -6.53 -7.37 0.92
C ILE A 100 -6.67 -8.27 -0.31
N VAL A 101 -7.67 -9.15 -0.36
CA VAL A 101 -7.95 -9.99 -1.53
C VAL A 101 -8.27 -9.14 -2.76
N ALA A 102 -9.12 -8.11 -2.62
CA ALA A 102 -9.44 -7.18 -3.70
C ALA A 102 -8.19 -6.44 -4.18
N SER A 103 -7.33 -6.01 -3.25
CA SER A 103 -6.04 -5.38 -3.55
C SER A 103 -5.14 -6.27 -4.39
N MET A 104 -4.96 -7.54 -3.98
CA MET A 104 -4.18 -8.53 -4.72
C MET A 104 -4.74 -8.78 -6.13
N GLY A 105 -6.07 -8.80 -6.26
CA GLY A 105 -6.75 -8.88 -7.56
C GLY A 105 -6.42 -7.69 -8.46
N LEU A 106 -6.55 -6.46 -7.95
CA LEU A 106 -6.24 -5.23 -8.67
C LEU A 106 -4.77 -5.12 -9.07
N ILE A 107 -3.84 -5.47 -8.17
CA ILE A 107 -2.41 -5.54 -8.46
C ILE A 107 -2.16 -6.55 -9.58
N THR A 108 -2.75 -7.74 -9.52
CA THR A 108 -2.62 -8.76 -10.58
C THR A 108 -3.09 -8.22 -11.93
N LEU A 109 -4.23 -7.53 -11.96
CA LEU A 109 -4.75 -6.92 -13.18
C LEU A 109 -3.84 -5.80 -13.70
N ALA A 110 -3.30 -4.96 -12.82
CA ALA A 110 -2.38 -3.89 -13.16
C ALA A 110 -1.08 -4.45 -13.76
N ILE A 111 -0.50 -5.48 -13.15
CA ILE A 111 0.73 -6.14 -13.60
C ILE A 111 0.52 -6.84 -14.93
N LYS A 112 -0.64 -7.50 -15.14
CA LYS A 112 -1.02 -8.04 -16.45
C LYS A 112 -1.14 -6.95 -17.52
N LYS A 113 -1.51 -5.73 -17.13
CA LYS A 113 -1.60 -4.58 -18.03
C LYS A 113 -0.22 -3.98 -18.37
N ILE A 114 0.70 -3.91 -17.43
CA ILE A 114 2.00 -3.29 -17.70
C ILE A 114 2.99 -4.30 -18.31
N TRP A 115 2.95 -5.54 -17.82
CA TRP A 115 3.92 -6.57 -18.14
C TRP A 115 3.26 -7.82 -18.73
N SER A 116 3.22 -8.93 -17.99
CA SER A 116 2.73 -10.21 -18.48
C SER A 116 2.00 -11.00 -17.40
N SER A 117 1.18 -11.96 -17.81
CA SER A 117 0.47 -12.87 -16.90
C SER A 117 1.39 -13.69 -16.01
N LYS A 118 2.58 -14.05 -16.48
CA LYS A 118 3.56 -14.81 -15.69
C LYS A 118 4.08 -14.01 -14.50
N ILE A 119 4.41 -12.74 -14.73
CA ILE A 119 4.87 -11.84 -13.66
C ILE A 119 3.74 -11.58 -12.67
N ALA A 120 2.51 -11.39 -13.16
CA ALA A 120 1.36 -11.20 -12.28
C ALA A 120 1.08 -12.40 -11.36
N ILE A 121 1.21 -13.63 -11.88
CA ILE A 121 1.11 -14.85 -11.08
C ILE A 121 2.21 -14.87 -10.00
N LEU A 122 3.45 -14.60 -10.39
CA LEU A 122 4.58 -14.60 -9.45
C LEU A 122 4.41 -13.55 -8.36
N THR A 123 3.93 -12.35 -8.71
CA THR A 123 3.68 -11.29 -7.74
C THR A 123 2.56 -11.65 -6.77
N VAL A 124 1.42 -12.20 -7.24
CA VAL A 124 0.37 -12.62 -6.30
C VAL A 124 0.83 -13.78 -5.42
N LEU A 125 1.61 -14.71 -5.96
CA LEU A 125 2.22 -15.78 -5.16
C LEU A 125 3.06 -15.19 -4.02
N LEU A 126 3.97 -14.27 -4.35
CA LEU A 126 4.77 -13.59 -3.33
C LEU A 126 3.92 -12.88 -2.27
N LEU A 127 2.89 -12.14 -2.70
CA LEU A 127 2.00 -11.43 -1.79
C LEU A 127 1.17 -12.39 -0.91
N ALA A 128 0.70 -13.51 -1.48
CA ALA A 128 -0.12 -14.48 -0.75
C ALA A 128 0.65 -15.16 0.39
N PHE A 129 1.97 -15.31 0.24
CA PHE A 129 2.85 -15.91 1.25
C PHE A 129 3.61 -14.87 2.08
N ASP A 130 3.34 -13.59 1.89
CA ASP A 130 3.92 -12.53 2.70
C ASP A 130 3.29 -12.54 4.10
N ALA A 131 4.11 -12.82 5.12
CA ALA A 131 3.64 -12.94 6.50
C ALA A 131 3.06 -11.64 7.04
N GLN A 132 3.57 -10.49 6.60
CA GLN A 132 3.06 -9.19 7.01
C GLN A 132 1.69 -8.91 6.38
N LEU A 133 1.50 -9.25 5.11
CA LEU A 133 0.20 -9.13 4.44
C LEU A 133 -0.83 -10.08 5.03
N LEU A 134 -0.44 -11.31 5.38
CA LEU A 134 -1.28 -12.24 6.12
C LEU A 134 -1.67 -11.67 7.48
N LEU A 135 -0.72 -11.09 8.24
CA LEU A 135 -0.99 -10.45 9.52
C LEU A 135 -1.99 -9.30 9.38
N VAL A 136 -1.78 -8.42 8.39
CA VAL A 136 -2.67 -7.28 8.10
C VAL A 136 -4.05 -7.73 7.63
N SER A 137 -4.12 -8.85 6.90
CA SER A 137 -5.41 -9.41 6.48
C SER A 137 -6.21 -9.91 7.67
N ARG A 138 -5.53 -10.47 8.70
CA ARG A 138 -6.14 -11.06 9.90
C ARG A 138 -6.45 -10.04 10.97
N TYR A 139 -5.51 -9.16 11.25
CA TYR A 139 -5.61 -8.13 12.28
C TYR A 139 -5.45 -6.79 11.58
N ASP A 140 -6.45 -5.93 11.72
CA ASP A 140 -6.35 -4.59 11.18
C ASP A 140 -5.14 -3.89 11.81
N ARG A 141 -4.23 -3.38 10.97
CA ARG A 141 -3.13 -2.52 11.41
C ARG A 141 -3.22 -1.13 10.79
N SER A 142 -4.45 -0.69 10.52
CA SER A 142 -4.71 0.54 9.78
C SER A 142 -4.00 0.55 8.42
N LEU A 143 -4.01 -0.59 7.73
CA LEU A 143 -3.26 -0.82 6.48
C LEU A 143 -4.11 -1.40 5.36
N SER A 144 -5.20 -2.10 5.64
CA SER A 144 -6.06 -2.73 4.64
C SER A 144 -6.66 -1.70 3.67
N THR A 145 -7.22 -0.60 4.20
CA THR A 145 -7.80 0.49 3.39
C THR A 145 -6.75 1.22 2.56
N PRO A 146 -5.62 1.73 3.13
CA PRO A 146 -4.55 2.33 2.32
C PRO A 146 -3.98 1.38 1.26
N PHE A 147 -3.86 0.09 1.56
CA PHE A 147 -3.36 -0.91 0.61
C PHE A 147 -4.32 -1.11 -0.57
N LEU A 148 -5.62 -1.12 -0.32
CA LEU A 148 -6.65 -1.15 -1.36
C LEU A 148 -6.60 0.08 -2.24
N LEU A 149 -6.54 1.28 -1.66
CA LEU A 149 -6.47 2.52 -2.43
C LEU A 149 -5.19 2.61 -3.27
N LYS A 150 -4.04 2.18 -2.72
CA LYS A 150 -2.78 2.03 -3.48
C LYS A 150 -2.95 1.07 -4.67
N SER A 151 -3.65 -0.03 -4.47
CA SER A 151 -3.89 -1.04 -5.52
C SER A 151 -4.85 -0.54 -6.60
N VAL A 152 -5.89 0.20 -6.23
CA VAL A 152 -6.79 0.89 -7.16
C VAL A 152 -6.02 1.93 -7.97
N ALA A 153 -5.19 2.75 -7.32
CA ALA A 153 -4.37 3.74 -7.99
C ALA A 153 -3.41 3.10 -9.00
N LEU A 154 -2.72 2.01 -8.62
CA LEU A 154 -1.86 1.25 -9.53
C LEU A 154 -2.63 0.70 -10.74
N TYR A 155 -3.83 0.15 -10.52
CA TYR A 155 -4.67 -0.36 -11.60
C TYR A 155 -5.16 0.75 -12.54
N LEU A 156 -5.59 1.90 -12.01
CA LEU A 156 -6.03 3.05 -12.79
C LEU A 156 -4.87 3.61 -13.61
N PHE A 157 -3.68 3.75 -13.01
CA PHE A 157 -2.47 4.15 -13.72
C PHE A 157 -2.14 3.19 -14.86
N ALA A 158 -2.11 1.88 -14.60
CA ALA A 158 -1.88 0.85 -15.61
C ALA A 158 -2.93 0.89 -16.75
N SER A 159 -4.17 1.22 -16.40
CA SER A 159 -5.28 1.33 -17.36
C SER A 159 -5.13 2.56 -18.24
N TRP A 160 -4.81 3.71 -17.64
CA TRP A 160 -4.51 4.95 -18.36
C TRP A 160 -3.29 4.81 -19.26
N TRP A 161 -2.22 4.18 -18.78
CA TRP A 161 -1.00 3.93 -19.54
C TRP A 161 -1.26 3.16 -20.84
N ARG A 162 -2.16 2.17 -20.82
CA ARG A 162 -2.54 1.42 -22.02
C ARG A 162 -3.50 2.17 -22.93
N LYS A 163 -4.47 2.87 -22.36
CA LYS A 163 -5.51 3.60 -23.09
C LYS A 163 -5.76 4.94 -22.39
N PRO A 164 -5.07 6.01 -22.81
CA PRO A 164 -5.15 7.29 -22.12
C PRO A 164 -6.57 7.86 -22.24
N ARG A 165 -7.24 7.98 -21.09
CA ARG A 165 -8.57 8.57 -20.94
C ARG A 165 -8.54 9.54 -19.77
N TRP A 166 -9.12 10.72 -19.95
CA TRP A 166 -9.13 11.75 -18.92
C TRP A 166 -9.83 11.28 -17.63
N GLN A 167 -10.94 10.53 -17.75
CA GLN A 167 -11.69 9.96 -16.62
C GLN A 167 -10.81 9.06 -15.75
N THR A 168 -9.99 8.21 -16.39
CA THR A 168 -9.10 7.31 -15.66
C THR A 168 -8.03 8.08 -14.90
N LEU A 169 -7.55 9.19 -15.47
CA LEU A 169 -6.55 10.05 -14.83
C LEU A 169 -7.14 10.87 -13.68
N PHE A 170 -8.37 11.37 -13.84
CA PHE A 170 -9.14 12.01 -12.77
C PHE A 170 -9.37 11.04 -11.60
N LEU A 171 -9.87 9.83 -11.88
CA LEU A 171 -10.09 8.81 -10.86
C LEU A 171 -8.78 8.37 -10.20
N PHE A 172 -7.67 8.32 -10.96
CA PHE A 172 -6.35 8.06 -10.41
C PHE A 172 -5.95 9.15 -9.41
N GLY A 173 -6.04 10.43 -9.80
CA GLY A 173 -5.79 11.57 -8.92
C GLY A 173 -6.65 11.52 -7.66
N LEU A 174 -7.96 11.29 -7.82
CA LEU A 174 -8.91 11.15 -6.72
C LEU A 174 -8.51 10.04 -5.76
N THR A 175 -8.16 8.87 -6.28
CA THR A 175 -7.74 7.73 -5.46
C THR A 175 -6.42 8.01 -4.73
N VAL A 176 -5.46 8.67 -5.39
CA VAL A 176 -4.18 9.07 -4.78
C VAL A 176 -4.41 10.07 -3.64
N GLY A 177 -5.24 11.09 -3.86
CA GLY A 177 -5.58 12.07 -2.84
C GLY A 177 -6.33 11.46 -1.66
N PHE A 178 -7.29 10.59 -1.96
CA PHE A 178 -8.05 9.88 -0.93
C PHE A 178 -7.19 8.88 -0.16
N SER A 179 -6.21 8.25 -0.81
CA SER A 179 -5.24 7.38 -0.14
C SER A 179 -4.33 8.16 0.81
N LEU A 180 -3.93 9.38 0.44
CA LEU A 180 -3.16 10.27 1.29
C LEU A 180 -3.97 10.68 2.54
N TYR A 181 -5.26 10.96 2.37
CA TYR A 181 -6.18 11.18 3.49
C TYR A 181 -6.30 9.93 4.38
N SER A 182 -6.41 8.73 3.81
CA SER A 182 -6.52 7.49 4.60
C SER A 182 -5.29 7.26 5.48
N LYS A 183 -4.08 7.49 4.96
CA LYS A 183 -2.84 7.37 5.72
C LYS A 183 -1.73 8.17 5.05
N PHE A 184 -0.98 8.94 5.84
CA PHE A 184 0.06 9.84 5.31
C PHE A 184 1.26 9.10 4.70
N ASP A 185 1.38 7.79 4.94
CA ASP A 185 2.43 6.96 4.35
C ASP A 185 2.41 6.98 2.80
N PHE A 186 1.30 7.36 2.19
CA PHE A 186 1.18 7.51 0.76
C PHE A 186 2.03 8.66 0.21
N LEU A 187 2.40 9.64 1.05
CA LEU A 187 3.28 10.76 0.66
C LEU A 187 4.61 10.24 0.07
N PHE A 188 5.17 9.19 0.68
CA PHE A 188 6.41 8.57 0.19
C PHE A 188 6.27 8.01 -1.22
N LEU A 189 5.12 7.40 -1.54
CA LEU A 189 4.83 6.91 -2.88
C LEU A 189 4.71 8.07 -3.87
N VAL A 190 3.99 9.14 -3.52
CA VAL A 190 3.84 10.33 -4.37
C VAL A 190 5.21 10.95 -4.67
N VAL A 191 6.02 11.19 -3.64
CA VAL A 191 7.37 11.76 -3.80
C VAL A 191 8.26 10.85 -4.64
N SER A 192 8.22 9.54 -4.42
CA SER A 192 9.00 8.56 -5.21
C SER A 192 8.58 8.54 -6.67
N CYS A 193 7.27 8.63 -6.95
CA CYS A 193 6.76 8.69 -8.32
C CYS A 193 7.12 10.00 -9.02
N LEU A 194 7.07 11.13 -8.33
CA LEU A 194 7.49 12.43 -8.87
C LEU A 194 8.99 12.43 -9.16
N GLY A 195 9.82 11.97 -8.23
CA GLY A 195 11.27 11.87 -8.42
C GLY A 195 11.65 10.90 -9.54
N GLY A 196 11.10 9.69 -9.52
CA GLY A 196 11.36 8.67 -10.55
C GLY A 196 10.83 9.06 -11.93
N GLY A 197 9.65 9.68 -12.00
CA GLY A 197 9.06 10.19 -13.22
C GLY A 197 9.87 11.34 -13.81
N PHE A 198 10.32 12.29 -12.98
CA PHE A 198 11.19 13.38 -13.38
C PHE A 198 12.51 12.86 -13.97
N LEU A 199 13.18 11.93 -13.30
CA LEU A 199 14.41 11.30 -13.80
C LEU A 199 14.20 10.53 -15.11
N ALA A 200 13.07 9.84 -15.26
CA ALA A 200 12.72 9.14 -16.50
C ALA A 200 12.49 10.10 -17.67
N ILE A 201 11.84 11.24 -17.42
CA ILE A 201 11.62 12.31 -18.41
C ILE A 201 12.95 12.94 -18.82
N LEU A 202 13.82 13.31 -17.88
CA LEU A 202 15.14 13.89 -18.17
C LEU A 202 15.98 12.94 -19.05
N LYS A 203 15.95 11.64 -18.75
CA LYS A 203 16.66 10.63 -19.56
C LYS A 203 16.03 10.45 -20.94
N ALA A 204 14.70 10.45 -21.06
CA ALA A 204 14.01 10.34 -22.33
C ALA A 204 14.26 11.56 -23.24
N GLN A 205 14.32 12.76 -22.65
CA GLN A 205 14.61 14.00 -23.35
C GLN A 205 16.09 14.12 -23.78
N GLY A 206 17.03 13.58 -22.98
CA GLY A 206 18.44 13.46 -23.37
C GLY A 206 18.73 12.44 -24.47
N LEU A 207 17.77 11.55 -24.79
CA LEU A 207 17.91 10.47 -25.80
C LEU A 207 17.14 10.73 -27.10
N ARG A 208 16.24 11.71 -27.16
CA ARG A 208 15.45 12.02 -28.36
C ARG A 208 15.21 13.52 -28.45
N GLY A 209 16.10 14.20 -29.17
CA GLY A 209 15.82 15.55 -29.66
C GLY A 209 14.55 15.57 -30.51
N SER A 210 13.55 16.33 -30.08
CA SER A 210 12.68 17.14 -30.95
C SER A 210 11.73 17.99 -30.07
N ILE A 211 12.16 19.21 -29.77
CA ILE A 211 11.42 20.23 -28.98
C ILE A 211 10.05 20.56 -29.61
N THR A 212 9.90 20.35 -30.93
CA THR A 212 8.67 20.61 -31.68
C THR A 212 7.54 19.62 -31.39
N SER A 213 7.84 18.37 -31.01
CA SER A 213 6.81 17.38 -30.62
C SER A 213 6.20 17.66 -29.24
N VAL A 214 6.94 18.35 -28.36
CA VAL A 214 6.45 18.78 -27.04
C VAL A 214 5.46 19.94 -27.17
N LYS A 215 5.73 20.90 -28.06
CA LYS A 215 4.87 22.08 -28.27
C LYS A 215 3.49 21.69 -28.81
N ASN A 216 3.43 20.73 -29.74
CA ASN A 216 2.16 20.23 -30.31
C ASN A 216 1.35 19.36 -29.33
N ASN A 217 1.98 18.85 -28.26
CA ASN A 217 1.31 18.06 -27.23
C ASN A 217 1.00 18.83 -25.94
N LEU A 218 1.37 20.12 -25.86
CA LEU A 218 1.21 20.93 -24.65
C LEU A 218 -0.24 20.98 -24.16
N LYS A 219 -1.20 21.15 -25.08
CA LYS A 219 -2.63 21.19 -24.74
C LYS A 219 -3.10 19.88 -24.08
N ASN A 220 -2.69 18.73 -24.62
CA ASN A 220 -3.07 17.42 -24.09
C ASN A 220 -2.41 17.14 -22.73
N ILE A 221 -1.18 17.62 -22.54
CA ILE A 221 -0.47 17.55 -21.25
C ILE A 221 -1.18 18.41 -20.21
N ILE A 222 -1.53 19.66 -20.54
CA ILE A 222 -2.25 20.56 -19.64
C ILE A 222 -3.60 19.98 -19.24
N ILE A 223 -4.40 19.48 -20.21
CA ILE A 223 -5.69 18.84 -19.91
C ILE A 223 -5.49 17.63 -19.00
N SER A 224 -4.47 16.81 -19.24
CA SER A 224 -4.16 15.66 -18.38
C SER A 224 -3.79 16.09 -16.96
N LEU A 225 -2.96 17.11 -16.80
CA LEU A 225 -2.59 17.67 -15.50
C LEU A 225 -3.80 18.24 -14.76
N ILE A 226 -4.68 18.98 -15.44
CA ILE A 226 -5.91 19.52 -14.84
C ILE A 226 -6.80 18.38 -14.32
N ASN A 227 -7.00 17.32 -15.10
CA ASN A 227 -7.80 16.17 -14.67
C ASN A 227 -7.16 15.44 -13.48
N LEU A 228 -5.84 15.22 -13.51
CA LEU A 228 -5.11 14.61 -12.41
C LEU A 228 -5.24 15.44 -11.12
N MET A 229 -4.96 16.74 -11.22
CA MET A 229 -4.92 17.66 -10.08
C MET A 229 -6.30 17.92 -9.50
N SER A 230 -7.33 18.08 -10.33
CA SER A 230 -8.71 18.23 -9.85
C SER A 230 -9.17 16.99 -9.10
N GLY A 231 -8.91 15.79 -9.63
CA GLY A 231 -9.15 14.54 -8.91
C GLY A 231 -8.42 14.51 -7.58
N PHE A 232 -7.12 14.80 -7.59
CA PHE A 232 -6.28 14.81 -6.38
C PHE A 232 -6.80 15.76 -5.30
N ILE A 233 -7.11 17.01 -5.66
CA ILE A 233 -7.63 18.02 -4.74
C ILE A 233 -8.97 17.57 -4.13
N ILE A 234 -9.86 16.99 -4.94
CA ILE A 234 -11.14 16.46 -4.44
C ILE A 234 -10.88 15.29 -3.47
N GLY A 235 -9.96 14.39 -3.82
CA GLY A 235 -9.59 13.25 -2.96
C GLY A 235 -8.95 13.67 -1.63
N THR A 236 -8.13 14.72 -1.63
CA THR A 236 -7.50 15.27 -0.41
C THR A 236 -8.39 16.26 0.33
N LEU A 237 -9.60 16.57 -0.14
CA LEU A 237 -10.46 17.58 0.47
C LEU A 237 -10.71 17.35 1.98
N PRO A 238 -11.02 16.13 2.47
CA PRO A 238 -11.17 15.91 3.91
C PRO A 238 -9.92 16.25 4.71
N LEU A 239 -8.76 15.99 4.12
CA LEU A 239 -7.47 16.29 4.70
C LEU A 239 -7.21 17.82 4.73
N ILE A 240 -7.49 18.52 3.63
CA ILE A 240 -7.38 19.98 3.55
C ILE A 240 -8.26 20.65 4.61
N LEU A 241 -9.50 20.16 4.78
CA LEU A 241 -10.42 20.68 5.80
C LEU A 241 -9.88 20.48 7.23
N TYR A 242 -9.23 19.34 7.49
CA TYR A 242 -8.58 19.09 8.77
C TYR A 242 -7.35 19.99 8.98
N PHE A 243 -6.46 20.13 7.97
CA PHE A 243 -5.31 21.04 8.06
C PHE A 243 -5.73 22.49 8.28
N ALA A 244 -6.77 22.96 7.60
CA ALA A 244 -7.29 24.31 7.79
C ALA A 244 -7.75 24.58 9.24
N HIS A 245 -8.13 23.53 9.97
CA HIS A 245 -8.55 23.62 11.36
C HIS A 245 -7.39 23.44 12.35
N ASP A 246 -6.46 22.50 12.09
CA ASP A 246 -5.54 21.99 13.12
C ASP A 246 -4.05 21.95 12.70
N TYR A 247 -3.63 22.82 11.77
CA TYR A 247 -2.25 22.81 11.24
C TYR A 247 -1.16 22.96 12.32
N GLN A 248 -1.42 23.72 13.40
CA GLN A 248 -0.44 23.96 14.45
C GLN A 248 -0.09 22.67 15.21
N ASN A 249 -1.10 21.86 15.54
CA ASN A 249 -0.87 20.58 16.21
C ASN A 249 -0.16 19.59 15.30
N LEU A 250 -0.44 19.62 13.99
CA LEU A 250 0.29 18.81 13.01
C LEU A 250 1.78 19.15 12.94
N ILE A 251 2.13 20.44 12.98
CA ILE A 251 3.54 20.85 13.03
C ILE A 251 4.21 20.33 14.29
N LYS A 252 3.56 20.44 15.45
CA LYS A 252 4.10 19.91 16.73
C LYS A 252 4.30 18.40 16.68
N ILE A 253 3.35 17.67 16.13
CA ILE A 253 3.43 16.21 15.99
C ILE A 253 4.54 15.82 15.01
N ALA A 254 4.66 16.51 13.88
CA ALA A 254 5.73 16.27 12.91
C ALA A 254 7.11 16.53 13.53
N GLN A 255 7.25 17.58 14.35
CA GLN A 255 8.47 17.87 15.10
C GLN A 255 8.78 16.76 16.11
N ALA A 256 7.79 16.33 16.90
CA ALA A 256 7.94 15.24 17.85
C ALA A 256 8.30 13.89 17.18
N MET A 257 7.76 13.61 16.00
CA MET A 257 8.10 12.41 15.21
C MET A 257 9.48 12.49 14.55
N SER A 258 9.97 13.69 14.25
CA SER A 258 11.32 13.90 13.74
C SER A 258 12.37 13.62 14.82
N ASP A 259 12.04 13.89 16.08
CA ASP A 259 12.95 13.79 17.22
C ASP A 259 13.00 12.38 17.84
N THR A 260 13.03 11.36 16.99
CA THR A 260 13.04 9.96 17.44
C THR A 260 14.38 9.51 18.05
N GLY A 261 15.41 10.37 18.06
CA GLY A 261 16.78 10.03 18.47
C GLY A 261 17.46 8.95 17.61
N ASP A 262 16.74 8.36 16.66
CA ASP A 262 17.22 7.27 15.82
C ASP A 262 18.21 7.78 14.77
N THR A 263 19.46 7.33 14.86
CA THR A 263 20.46 7.53 13.81
C THR A 263 20.02 6.87 12.49
N VAL A 264 20.53 7.37 11.36
CA VAL A 264 20.27 6.77 10.03
C VAL A 264 20.64 5.29 10.01
N ILE A 265 21.70 4.90 10.72
CA ILE A 265 22.17 3.51 10.84
C ILE A 265 21.11 2.65 11.55
N MET A 266 20.52 3.12 12.65
CA MET A 266 19.46 2.37 13.34
C MET A 266 18.21 2.21 12.47
N LYS A 267 17.86 3.25 11.69
CA LYS A 267 16.75 3.16 10.72
C LYS A 267 17.04 2.12 9.63
N LEU A 268 18.26 2.10 9.07
CA LEU A 268 18.69 1.08 8.09
C LEU A 268 18.70 -0.33 8.69
N PHE A 269 19.17 -0.49 9.93
CA PHE A 269 19.16 -1.78 10.63
C PHE A 269 17.74 -2.31 10.89
N ARG A 270 16.79 -1.43 11.23
CA ARG A 270 15.37 -1.83 11.36
C ARG A 270 14.77 -2.29 10.04
N ILE A 271 15.14 -1.67 8.92
CA ILE A 271 14.70 -2.09 7.58
C ILE A 271 15.22 -3.50 7.26
N THR A 272 16.48 -3.80 7.56
CA THR A 272 17.05 -5.12 7.28
C THR A 272 16.49 -6.22 8.20
N THR A 273 16.17 -5.87 9.45
CA THR A 273 15.64 -6.82 10.44
C THR A 273 14.12 -7.03 10.37
N GLN A 274 13.38 -6.14 9.70
CA GLN A 274 11.94 -6.34 9.47
C GLN A 274 11.64 -7.64 8.70
N PHE A 275 12.50 -8.01 7.75
CA PHE A 275 12.35 -9.24 6.96
C PHE A 275 12.79 -10.50 7.71
N SER A 276 13.51 -10.36 8.82
CA SER A 276 14.02 -11.48 9.62
C SER A 276 13.26 -11.70 10.92
N ASN A 277 12.11 -11.05 11.10
CA ASN A 277 11.46 -11.02 12.41
C ASN A 277 10.67 -12.31 12.68
N ALA A 278 11.36 -13.31 13.23
CA ALA A 278 10.76 -14.57 13.68
C ALA A 278 9.61 -14.35 14.67
N LEU A 279 9.63 -13.27 15.46
CA LEU A 279 8.51 -12.92 16.33
C LEU A 279 7.26 -12.59 15.52
N LEU A 280 7.38 -11.93 14.36
CA LEU A 280 6.23 -11.64 13.50
C LEU A 280 5.58 -12.94 13.00
N PHE A 281 6.39 -13.92 12.59
CA PHE A 281 5.91 -15.25 12.23
C PHE A 281 5.24 -15.96 13.41
N ASN A 282 5.87 -15.94 14.59
CA ASN A 282 5.30 -16.52 15.80
C ASN A 282 3.99 -15.83 16.21
N THR A 283 3.86 -14.51 16.05
CA THR A 283 2.61 -13.78 16.26
C THR A 283 1.53 -14.19 15.25
N VAL A 284 1.89 -14.34 13.97
CA VAL A 284 0.94 -14.76 12.92
C VAL A 284 0.44 -16.17 13.15
N PHE A 285 1.35 -17.12 13.37
CA PHE A 285 1.03 -18.55 13.39
C PHE A 285 0.84 -19.13 14.80
N ARG A 286 1.12 -18.35 15.85
CA ARG A 286 1.05 -18.75 17.26
C ARG A 286 1.72 -20.09 17.55
N SER A 287 2.85 -20.36 16.87
CA SER A 287 3.68 -21.51 17.18
C SER A 287 4.83 -21.08 18.08
N GLU A 288 4.83 -21.52 19.34
CA GLU A 288 6.00 -21.36 20.23
C GLU A 288 7.13 -22.35 19.90
N SER A 289 6.96 -23.19 18.88
CA SER A 289 7.81 -24.35 18.63
C SER A 289 8.84 -24.14 17.50
N PHE A 290 9.80 -25.07 17.43
CA PHE A 290 10.78 -25.33 16.36
C PHE A 290 10.23 -25.17 14.92
N LEU A 291 8.91 -25.32 14.74
CA LEU A 291 8.17 -25.03 13.51
C LEU A 291 8.26 -23.55 13.06
N GLY A 292 8.41 -22.59 13.99
CA GLY A 292 8.63 -21.18 13.67
C GLY A 292 9.94 -20.96 12.91
N ILE A 293 11.03 -21.60 13.36
CA ILE A 293 12.35 -21.57 12.72
C ILE A 293 12.30 -22.29 11.36
N ILE A 294 11.62 -23.43 11.28
CA ILE A 294 11.44 -24.16 10.02
C ILE A 294 10.60 -23.33 9.03
N SER A 295 9.52 -22.69 9.47
CA SER A 295 8.69 -21.83 8.60
C SER A 295 9.42 -20.56 8.15
N PHE A 296 10.29 -20.02 9.02
CA PHE A 296 11.19 -18.92 8.69
C PHE A 296 12.24 -19.35 7.66
N ALA A 297 12.88 -20.50 7.86
CA ALA A 297 13.84 -21.04 6.91
C ALA A 297 13.17 -21.35 5.56
N LEU A 298 11.98 -21.95 5.56
CA LEU A 298 11.21 -22.22 4.36
C LEU A 298 10.76 -20.94 3.64
N SER A 299 10.28 -19.93 4.37
CA SER A 299 9.87 -18.65 3.76
C SER A 299 11.08 -17.90 3.20
N ALA A 300 12.22 -17.91 3.89
CA ALA A 300 13.47 -17.36 3.38
C ALA A 300 13.98 -18.10 2.13
N ILE A 301 13.92 -19.44 2.12
CA ILE A 301 14.29 -20.28 0.96
C ILE A 301 13.34 -20.00 -0.22
N ILE A 302 12.03 -19.93 0.01
CA ILE A 302 11.03 -19.61 -1.01
C ILE A 302 11.27 -18.20 -1.56
N CYS A 303 11.48 -17.21 -0.71
CA CYS A 303 11.82 -15.84 -1.11
C CYS A 303 13.12 -15.82 -1.95
N MET A 304 14.16 -16.53 -1.53
CA MET A 304 15.41 -16.64 -2.28
C MET A 304 15.19 -17.28 -3.65
N PHE A 305 14.45 -18.38 -3.75
CA PHE A 305 14.14 -19.02 -5.03
C PHE A 305 13.30 -18.14 -5.94
N VAL A 306 12.32 -17.41 -5.38
CA VAL A 306 11.52 -16.47 -6.16
C VAL A 306 12.37 -15.29 -6.63
N LEU A 307 13.26 -14.77 -5.78
CA LEU A 307 14.18 -13.69 -6.15
C LEU A 307 15.12 -14.13 -7.27
N LEU A 308 15.68 -15.34 -7.17
CA LEU A 308 16.52 -15.94 -8.23
C LEU A 308 15.74 -16.19 -9.53
N ALA A 309 14.49 -16.66 -9.43
CA ALA A 309 13.61 -16.85 -10.58
C ALA A 309 13.24 -15.53 -11.25
N ALA A 310 12.95 -14.49 -10.46
CA ALA A 310 12.71 -13.13 -10.93
C ALA A 310 13.95 -12.56 -11.62
N ILE A 311 15.14 -12.67 -11.00
CA ILE A 311 16.42 -12.25 -11.60
C ILE A 311 16.65 -12.97 -12.94
N ARG A 312 16.44 -14.29 -13.01
CA ARG A 312 16.57 -15.06 -14.26
C ARG A 312 15.55 -14.65 -15.32
N ALA A 313 14.30 -14.42 -14.94
CA ALA A 313 13.25 -13.97 -15.85
C ALA A 313 13.53 -12.56 -16.40
N ILE A 314 14.05 -11.68 -15.56
CA ILE A 314 14.47 -10.32 -15.93
C ILE A 314 15.70 -10.36 -16.85
N ARG A 315 16.72 -11.18 -16.54
CA ARG A 315 17.91 -11.36 -17.39
C ARG A 315 17.59 -11.85 -18.81
N LYS A 316 16.53 -12.64 -18.99
CA LYS A 316 16.07 -13.08 -20.32
C LYS A 316 15.28 -12.01 -21.09
N SER A 317 14.76 -10.98 -20.42
CA SER A 317 14.04 -9.88 -21.06
C SER A 317 15.01 -8.80 -21.52
N LYS A 318 15.36 -8.80 -22.82
CA LYS A 318 16.21 -7.76 -23.46
C LYS A 318 15.71 -6.32 -23.23
N SER A 319 14.45 -6.11 -22.80
CA SER A 319 13.81 -4.80 -22.69
C SER A 319 13.94 -4.12 -21.30
N ASN A 320 14.47 -4.77 -20.26
CA ASN A 320 14.32 -4.29 -18.87
C ASN A 320 15.60 -3.80 -18.16
N TYR A 321 16.71 -3.58 -18.89
CA TYR A 321 17.95 -3.01 -18.32
C TYR A 321 17.78 -1.60 -17.71
N LEU A 322 16.69 -0.91 -18.02
CA LEU A 322 16.40 0.47 -17.58
C LEU A 322 16.05 0.60 -16.09
N LEU A 323 15.36 -0.39 -15.50
CA LEU A 323 14.93 -0.32 -14.10
C LEU A 323 16.07 -0.66 -13.13
N PHE A 324 16.98 -1.55 -13.54
CA PHE A 324 18.14 -1.94 -12.74
C PHE A 324 19.34 -0.99 -12.88
N GLY A 325 19.46 -0.22 -13.97
CA GLY A 325 20.53 0.78 -14.08
C GLY A 325 20.52 1.84 -12.98
N VAL A 326 19.36 2.08 -12.35
CA VAL A 326 19.22 2.99 -11.20
C VAL A 326 19.58 2.26 -9.89
N VAL A 327 19.05 1.06 -9.66
CA VAL A 327 19.34 0.28 -8.44
C VAL A 327 20.83 -0.11 -8.36
N ASN A 328 21.45 -0.51 -9.47
CA ASN A 328 22.84 -0.93 -9.53
C ASN A 328 23.85 0.24 -9.46
N LYS A 329 23.41 1.49 -9.66
CA LYS A 329 24.23 2.70 -9.46
C LYS A 329 24.05 3.36 -8.10
N VAL A 330 22.93 3.08 -7.41
CA VAL A 330 22.70 3.56 -6.05
C VAL A 330 23.35 2.64 -5.01
N TYR A 331 23.47 1.33 -5.30
CA TYR A 331 24.10 0.37 -4.38
C TYR A 331 25.61 0.59 -4.12
N PRO A 332 26.44 1.03 -5.09
CA PRO A 332 27.87 1.27 -4.82
C PRO A 332 28.11 2.52 -3.97
N PHE A 333 27.17 3.47 -3.92
CA PHE A 333 27.36 4.72 -3.18
C PHE A 333 27.26 4.53 -1.66
N VAL A 334 26.61 3.45 -1.22
CA VAL A 334 26.48 3.09 0.21
C VAL A 334 27.68 2.27 0.70
N TYR A 335 28.51 1.71 -0.19
CA TYR A 335 29.65 0.87 0.21
C TYR A 335 31.00 1.61 0.25
N THR A 336 31.07 2.86 -0.24
CA THR A 336 32.32 3.65 -0.27
C THR A 336 32.49 4.65 0.87
N GLN A 337 31.55 4.77 1.82
CA GLN A 337 31.69 5.68 2.97
C GLN A 337 32.23 5.04 4.26
N ASN A 338 32.58 3.74 4.27
CA ASN A 338 33.21 3.07 5.42
C ASN A 338 34.75 3.06 5.40
N ARG A 339 35.36 4.14 4.93
CA ARG A 339 36.77 4.46 5.27
C ARG A 339 36.79 5.93 5.64
N LEU A 340 37.24 6.23 6.87
CA LEU A 340 37.23 7.53 7.57
C LEU A 340 35.92 7.76 8.35
N VAL A 341 35.75 7.07 9.48
CA VAL A 341 35.87 7.59 10.87
C VAL A 341 36.05 6.39 11.79
#